data_AF-A0AA42HW33-F1
#
_entry.id   AF-A0AA42HW33-F1
#
_cell.length_a   1.000
_cell.length_b   1.000
_cell.length_c   1.000
_cell.angle_alpha   90.00
_cell.angle_beta   90.00
_cell.angle_gamma   90.00
#
_symmetry.space_group_name_H-M   'P 1'
#
loop_
_entity.id
_entity.type
_entity.pdbx_description
1 polymer ?
#
loop_
_entity_poly.entity_id
_entity_poly.type
_entity_poly.pdbx_seq_one_letter_code
_entity_poly.pdbx_strand_id
1 'polypeptide(L)' 'MTSLVIAEHDNASIKGATLNTVTAAKACGGDVHVLVA' A
#
# COMPACT_ATOMS: atom_id res chain seq x y z
N MET A 1 10.96 -3.21 -10.72
CA MET A 1 11.08 -3.29 -9.25
C MET A 1 9.75 -3.77 -8.72
N THR A 2 9.71 -4.51 -7.62
CA THR A 2 8.43 -5.00 -7.05
C THR A 2 8.33 -4.49 -5.62
N SER A 3 7.21 -3.87 -5.29
CA SER A 3 6.95 -3.29 -3.97
C SER A 3 5.88 -4.08 -3.24
N LEU A 4 6.11 -4.36 -1.96
CA LEU A 4 5.10 -4.89 -1.05
C LEU A 4 4.69 -3.76 -0.08
N VAL A 5 3.43 -3.35 -0.16
CA VAL A 5 2.82 -2.38 0.77
C VAL A 5 2.05 -3.16 1.83
N ILE A 6 2.36 -2.92 3.10
CA ILE A 6 1.57 -3.42 4.22
C ILE A 6 0.49 -2.39 4.53
N ALA A 7 -0.77 -2.76 4.39
CA ALA A 7 -1.90 -1.87 4.61
C ALA A 7 -2.13 -1.65 6.10
N GLU A 8 -2.15 -0.39 6.51
CA GLU A 8 -2.66 0.00 7.82
C GLU A 8 -4.19 0.01 7.79
N HIS A 9 -4.82 -0.66 8.75
CA HIS A 9 -6.28 -0.75 8.87
C HIS A 9 -6.71 -0.86 10.33
N ASP A 10 -8.01 -0.70 10.58
CA ASP A 10 -8.63 -0.79 11.91
C ASP A 10 -9.79 -1.80 11.97
N ASN A 11 -9.73 -2.85 11.16
CA ASN A 11 -10.77 -3.89 11.02
C ASN A 11 -12.15 -3.40 10.52
N ALA A 12 -12.29 -2.10 10.27
CA ALA A 12 -13.46 -1.50 9.61
C ALA A 12 -13.05 -0.81 8.31
N SER A 13 -11.86 -0.22 8.26
CA SER A 13 -11.41 0.60 7.15
C SER A 13 -9.90 0.52 6.92
N ILE A 14 -9.49 0.79 5.68
CA ILE A 14 -8.09 1.03 5.33
C ILE A 14 -7.78 2.50 5.60
N LYS A 15 -6.72 2.75 6.35
CA LYS A 15 -6.31 4.12 6.67
C LYS A 15 -5.69 4.82 5.47
N GLY A 16 -5.86 6.14 5.40
CA GLY A 16 -5.36 6.97 4.30
C GLY A 16 -3.84 6.89 4.09
N ALA A 17 -3.07 6.57 5.13
CA ALA A 17 -1.64 6.31 5.04
C ALA A 17 -1.32 5.23 3.99
N THR A 18 -2.12 4.17 3.90
CA THR A 18 -1.96 3.10 2.91
C THR A 18 -2.07 3.63 1.48
N LEU A 19 -2.98 4.55 1.20
CA LEU A 19 -3.20 5.12 -0.14
C LEU A 19 -2.00 5.98 -0.59
N ASN A 20 -1.44 6.75 0.34
CA ASN A 20 -0.22 7.54 0.09
C ASN A 20 0.97 6.62 -0.23
N THR A 21 1.13 5.55 0.54
CA THR A 21 2.20 4.57 0.34
C THR A 21 2.06 3.84 -1.00
N VAL A 22 0.85 3.43 -1.40
CA VAL A 22 0.61 2.82 -2.71
C VAL A 22 0.96 3.79 -3.84
N THR A 23 0.61 5.07 -3.70
CA THR A 23 0.93 6.09 -4.71
C THR A 23 2.44 6.27 -4.85
N ALA A 24 3.16 6.33 -3.73
CA ALA A 24 4.62 6.40 -3.72
C ALA A 24 5.26 5.15 -4.36
N ALA A 25 4.79 3.95 -3.99
CA ALA A 25 5.27 2.69 -4.56
C ALA A 25 5.07 2.65 -6.09
N LYS A 26 3.90 3.12 -6.56
CA LYS A 26 3.62 3.22 -8.00
C LYS A 26 4.56 4.21 -8.71
N ALA A 27 4.91 5.32 -8.07
CA ALA A 27 5.86 6.30 -8.60
C ALA A 27 7.30 5.75 -8.68
N CYS A 28 7.67 4.82 -7.78
CA CYS A 28 8.95 4.10 -7.86
C CYS A 28 9.02 3.11 -9.05
N GLY A 29 7.88 2.79 -9.66
CA GLY A 29 7.78 1.97 -10.86
C GLY A 29 7.78 0.46 -10.61
N GLY A 30 7.08 -0.27 -11.47
CA GLY A 30 6.89 -1.72 -11.40
C GLY A 30 5.65 -2.14 -10.60
N ASP A 31 5.58 -3.41 -10.23
CA ASP A 31 4.37 -4.01 -9.64
C ASP A 31 4.24 -3.67 -8.16
N VAL A 32 3.01 -3.37 -7.74
CA VAL A 32 2.66 -3.07 -6.35
C VAL A 32 1.72 -4.16 -5.83
N HIS A 33 2.19 -4.91 -4.84
CA HIS A 33 1.37 -5.84 -4.07
C HIS A 33 0.97 -5.19 -2.75
N VAL A 34 -0.27 -5.42 -2.30
CA VAL A 34 -0.79 -4.90 -1.04
C VAL A 34 -1.22 -6.07 -0.17
N LEU A 35 -0.62 -6.19 1.02
CA LEU A 35 -1.02 -7.15 2.05
C LEU A 35 -1.87 -6.44 3.11
N VAL A 36 -3.03 -7.00 3.40
CA VAL A 36 -3.92 -6.59 4.50
C VAL A 36 -3.98 -7.78 5.47
N ALA A 37 -3.57 -7.57 6.72
CA ALA A 37 -3.49 -8.60 7.75
C ALA A 37 -3.93 -8.05 9.10
#